data_AF-A0A7J7GX26-F1
#
_entry.id   AF-A0A7J7GX26-F1
#
_cell.length_a   1.000
_cell.length_b   1.000
_cell.length_c   1.000
_cell.angle_alpha   90.00
_cell.angle_beta   90.00
_cell.angle_gamma   90.00
#
_symmetry.space_group_name_H-M   'P 1'
#
loop_
_entity.id
_entity.type
_entity.pdbx_description
1 polymer ?
#
loop_
_entity_poly.entity_id
_entity_poly.type
_entity_poly.pdbx_seq_one_letter_code
_entity_poly.pdbx_strand_id
1 'polypeptide(L)'
;MDFSSFLTSLGTSCVIFVVLVLLFVWLSRKPGNAVVYYPNRILKGMDPFEGGSISRNPFAWIREALSSTEQDIINMSGVDSAVHFVFLTTVLGILVLSGVVLLPVLLPVSATDNSVQTNHTISNGTFNDLDKLAMGHIKAGSSRFWAFLLATYWVSFVAYYLLWKAYNHVSDLRAAALISPEVRAEKFAILVRDIPPPPDGQTRKEQVDSYFRTIYPDTFYRSMVVTDNKEVNKIWEELEGYKKKLAHAEAIYADSKKNGKPEGIRPTNKTGCLGLTGKKVDSIEYYNEKINELIPKLEAEQKVTLREKQQGSALVFFNSRLTAASAAQSLHAQMVDKWTVMDAPEPRQLIWTNLHKNFTKGK
;
A
#
# COMPACT_ATOMS: atom_id res chain seq x y z
N MET A 1 24.05 -16.41 22.78
CA MET A 1 23.39 -15.29 23.51
C MET A 1 23.29 -15.70 24.96
N ASP A 2 23.69 -14.85 25.91
CA ASP A 2 23.48 -15.16 27.33
C ASP A 2 21.97 -15.17 27.64
N PHE A 3 21.50 -16.21 28.33
CA PHE A 3 20.08 -16.37 28.66
C PHE A 3 19.54 -15.19 29.47
N SER A 4 20.38 -14.62 30.35
CA SER A 4 20.08 -13.40 31.10
C SER A 4 19.86 -12.20 30.17
N SER A 5 20.73 -11.99 29.19
CA SER A 5 20.59 -10.91 28.21
C SER A 5 19.35 -11.08 27.33
N PHE A 6 19.04 -12.32 26.92
CA PHE A 6 17.79 -12.63 26.21
C PHE A 6 16.57 -12.30 27.07
N LEU A 7 16.56 -12.72 28.34
CA LEU A 7 15.44 -12.48 29.25
C LEU A 7 15.28 -10.99 29.56
N THR A 8 16.38 -10.25 29.73
CA THR A 8 16.34 -8.78 29.90
C THR A 8 15.78 -8.11 28.66
N SER A 9 16.19 -8.51 27.45
CA SER A 9 15.69 -7.95 26.19
C SER A 9 14.20 -8.29 25.95
N LEU A 10 13.78 -9.51 26.24
CA LEU A 10 12.38 -9.93 26.16
C LEU A 10 11.53 -9.16 27.18
N GLY A 11 12.02 -9.01 28.41
CA GLY A 11 11.36 -8.26 29.47
C GLY A 11 11.17 -6.78 29.11
N THR A 12 12.22 -6.10 28.67
CA THR A 12 12.12 -4.68 28.27
C THR A 12 11.19 -4.50 27.07
N SER A 13 11.26 -5.39 26.07
CA SER A 13 10.36 -5.36 24.92
C SER A 13 8.89 -5.61 25.32
N CYS A 14 8.65 -6.52 26.26
CA CYS A 14 7.32 -6.81 26.80
C CYS A 14 6.75 -5.60 27.56
N VAL A 15 7.56 -4.93 28.37
CA VAL A 15 7.15 -3.70 29.08
C VAL A 15 6.78 -2.60 28.08
N ILE A 16 7.60 -2.37 27.05
CA ILE A 16 7.32 -1.40 26.00
C ILE A 16 6.02 -1.76 25.27
N PHE A 17 5.82 -3.03 24.92
CA PHE A 17 4.60 -3.51 24.28
C PHE A 17 3.35 -3.22 25.13
N VAL A 18 3.39 -3.52 26.42
CA VAL A 18 2.27 -3.25 27.34
C VAL A 18 1.97 -1.75 27.42
N VAL A 19 2.99 -0.90 27.51
CA VAL A 19 2.81 0.57 27.52
C VAL A 19 2.15 1.04 26.22
N LEU A 20 2.60 0.55 25.07
CA LEU A 20 2.02 0.91 23.77
C LEU A 20 0.57 0.43 23.64
N VAL A 21 0.24 -0.78 24.10
CA VAL A 21 -1.14 -1.29 24.11
C VAL A 21 -2.04 -0.44 25.00
N LEU A 22 -1.57 -0.03 26.17
CA LEU A 22 -2.33 0.86 27.06
C LEU A 22 -2.57 2.24 26.42
N LEU A 23 -1.55 2.82 25.78
CA LEU A 23 -1.70 4.07 25.02
C LEU A 23 -2.69 3.91 23.86
N PHE A 24 -2.63 2.80 23.12
CA PHE A 24 -3.57 2.50 22.04
C PHE A 24 -5.01 2.40 22.54
N VAL A 25 -5.26 1.67 23.64
CA VAL A 25 -6.60 1.54 24.22
C VAL A 25 -7.12 2.91 24.71
N TRP A 26 -6.25 3.72 25.31
CA TRP A 26 -6.62 5.06 25.76
C TRP A 26 -6.95 6.01 24.60
N LEU A 27 -6.12 6.02 23.55
CA LEU A 27 -6.28 6.91 22.40
C LEU A 27 -7.46 6.51 21.50
N SER A 28 -7.68 5.22 21.29
CA SER A 28 -8.76 4.70 20.43
C SER A 28 -10.16 4.90 21.02
N ARG A 29 -10.26 5.05 22.35
CA ARG A 29 -11.53 5.34 23.05
C ARG A 29 -11.95 6.81 22.98
N LYS A 30 -11.06 7.73 22.60
CA LYS A 30 -11.42 9.15 22.51
C LYS A 30 -12.21 9.42 21.22
N PRO A 31 -13.42 10.00 21.29
CA PRO A 31 -14.25 10.24 20.11
C PRO A 31 -13.58 11.16 19.09
N GLY A 32 -12.77 12.13 19.54
CA GLY A 32 -12.00 13.01 18.66
C GLY A 32 -10.96 12.29 17.79
N ASN A 33 -10.51 11.10 18.19
CA ASN A 33 -9.53 10.31 17.44
C ASN A 33 -10.17 9.28 16.51
N ALA A 34 -11.51 9.20 16.44
CA ALA A 34 -12.21 8.23 15.61
C ALA A 34 -11.82 8.33 14.12
N VAL A 35 -11.51 9.54 13.65
CA VAL A 35 -11.03 9.79 12.27
C VAL A 35 -9.72 9.06 11.96
N VAL A 36 -8.85 8.87 12.96
CA VAL A 36 -7.55 8.21 12.80
C VAL A 36 -7.68 6.70 12.90
N TYR A 37 -8.49 6.20 13.82
CA TYR A 37 -8.61 4.76 14.09
C TYR A 37 -9.66 4.03 13.23
N TYR A 38 -10.68 4.73 12.74
CA TYR A 38 -11.75 4.16 11.93
C TYR A 38 -11.93 4.88 10.56
N PRO A 39 -10.86 5.21 9.82
CA PRO A 39 -10.97 5.98 8.58
C PRO A 39 -11.78 5.25 7.51
N ASN A 40 -11.60 3.94 7.36
CA ASN A 40 -12.30 3.16 6.34
C ASN A 40 -13.81 3.09 6.60
N ARG A 41 -14.27 3.15 7.86
CA ARG A 41 -15.70 3.19 8.21
C ARG A 41 -16.30 4.52 7.79
N ILE A 42 -15.61 5.60 8.13
CA ILE A 42 -16.01 6.97 7.79
C ILE A 42 -16.04 7.18 6.28
N LEU A 43 -15.03 6.68 5.55
CA LEU A 43 -14.99 6.76 4.09
C LEU A 43 -16.15 6.01 3.41
N LYS A 44 -16.73 5.02 4.08
CA LYS A 44 -17.91 4.28 3.62
C LYS A 44 -19.23 4.85 4.13
N GLY A 45 -19.17 5.95 4.89
CA GLY A 45 -20.35 6.58 5.48
C GLY A 45 -20.98 5.78 6.62
N MET A 46 -20.27 4.80 7.19
CA MET A 46 -20.71 4.07 8.38
C MET A 46 -20.23 4.80 9.64
N ASP A 47 -21.03 4.75 10.71
CA ASP A 47 -20.59 5.34 11.97
C ASP A 47 -19.40 4.56 12.54
N PRO A 48 -18.37 5.25 13.09
CA PRO A 48 -17.22 4.58 13.72
C PRO A 48 -17.63 3.59 14.81
N PHE A 49 -18.75 3.86 15.49
CA PHE A 49 -19.27 3.13 16.63
C PHE A 49 -20.51 2.29 16.32
N GLU A 50 -20.97 2.24 15.07
CA GLU A 50 -22.07 1.35 14.67
C GLU A 50 -21.62 -0.12 14.81
N GLY A 51 -22.45 -0.94 15.46
CA GLY A 51 -22.21 -2.38 15.63
C GLY A 51 -21.76 -2.84 17.03
N GLY A 52 -21.45 -1.93 17.95
CA GLY A 52 -21.15 -2.31 19.33
C GLY A 52 -20.95 -1.10 20.24
N SER A 53 -21.59 -1.10 21.42
CA SER A 53 -21.23 -0.13 22.46
C SER A 53 -19.74 -0.20 22.73
N ILE A 54 -19.09 0.94 23.04
CA ILE A 54 -17.70 0.97 23.51
C ILE A 54 -17.64 0.01 24.70
N SER A 55 -17.20 -1.21 24.45
CA SER A 55 -17.15 -2.21 25.49
C SER A 55 -16.21 -1.67 26.56
N ARG A 56 -16.61 -1.76 27.83
CA ARG A 56 -15.76 -1.34 28.95
C ARG A 56 -14.44 -2.13 29.00
N ASN A 57 -14.38 -3.31 28.35
CA ASN A 57 -13.21 -4.17 28.32
C ASN A 57 -12.10 -3.61 27.38
N PRO A 58 -10.85 -3.42 27.87
CA PRO A 58 -9.72 -2.95 27.07
C PRO A 58 -9.29 -3.95 25.96
N PHE A 59 -9.65 -5.22 26.07
CA PHE A 59 -9.26 -6.27 25.11
C PHE A 59 -10.37 -6.67 24.12
N ALA A 60 -11.49 -5.95 24.11
CA ALA A 60 -12.59 -6.29 23.20
C ALA A 60 -12.20 -6.20 21.72
N TRP A 61 -11.29 -5.30 21.35
CA TRP A 61 -10.80 -5.17 19.98
C TRP A 61 -10.11 -6.46 19.47
N ILE A 62 -9.47 -7.23 20.37
CA ILE A 62 -8.82 -8.51 20.00
C ILE A 62 -9.90 -9.52 19.64
N ARG A 63 -10.93 -9.64 20.48
CA ARG A 63 -12.05 -10.54 20.23
C ARG A 63 -12.76 -10.18 18.93
N GLU A 64 -13.02 -8.89 18.72
CA GLU A 64 -13.65 -8.38 17.50
C GLU A 64 -12.82 -8.68 16.25
N ALA A 65 -11.50 -8.49 16.32
CA ALA A 65 -10.59 -8.79 15.23
C ALA A 65 -10.54 -10.30 14.92
N LEU A 66 -10.60 -11.15 15.94
CA LEU A 66 -10.62 -12.61 15.77
C LEU A 66 -11.98 -13.15 15.30
N SER A 67 -13.08 -12.47 15.60
CA SER A 67 -14.43 -12.86 15.13
C SER A 67 -14.76 -12.35 13.74
N SER A 68 -13.99 -11.40 13.21
CA SER A 68 -14.21 -10.82 11.88
C SER A 68 -14.04 -11.88 10.79
N THR A 69 -15.01 -11.96 9.87
CA THR A 69 -14.93 -12.94 8.78
C THR A 69 -14.09 -12.41 7.62
N GLU A 70 -13.59 -13.32 6.78
CA GLU A 70 -12.85 -12.95 5.57
C GLU A 70 -13.70 -12.07 4.62
N GLN A 71 -15.00 -12.34 4.53
CA GLN A 71 -15.93 -11.54 3.72
C GLN A 71 -16.06 -10.10 4.25
N ASP A 72 -16.10 -9.94 5.57
CA ASP A 72 -16.11 -8.61 6.18
C ASP A 72 -14.83 -7.84 5.86
N ILE A 73 -13.67 -8.51 5.89
CA ILE A 73 -12.39 -7.91 5.53
C ILE A 73 -12.37 -7.50 4.06
N ILE A 74 -12.85 -8.35 3.15
CA ILE A 74 -12.94 -8.04 1.71
C ILE A 74 -13.86 -6.84 1.48
N ASN A 75 -15.04 -6.87 2.09
CA ASN A 75 -16.01 -5.80 1.96
C ASN A 75 -15.51 -4.49 2.56
N MET A 76 -14.67 -4.55 3.61
CA MET A 76 -14.19 -3.37 4.35
C MET A 76 -12.90 -2.77 3.81
N SER A 77 -11.90 -3.58 3.51
CA SER A 77 -10.54 -3.16 3.14
C SER A 77 -10.18 -3.53 1.69
N GLY A 78 -10.97 -4.40 1.05
CA GLY A 78 -10.69 -4.92 -0.26
C GLY A 78 -9.96 -6.26 -0.24
N VAL A 79 -9.85 -6.87 -1.42
CA VAL A 79 -9.32 -8.23 -1.60
C VAL A 79 -7.81 -8.30 -1.32
N ASP A 80 -7.05 -7.26 -1.65
CA ASP A 80 -5.60 -7.21 -1.41
C ASP A 80 -5.24 -7.36 0.08
N SER A 81 -5.97 -6.65 0.95
CA SER A 81 -5.82 -6.79 2.40
C SER A 81 -6.19 -8.20 2.89
N ALA A 82 -7.24 -8.80 2.35
CA ALA A 82 -7.63 -10.17 2.68
C ALA A 82 -6.54 -11.17 2.32
N VAL A 83 -5.92 -11.04 1.13
CA VAL A 83 -4.78 -11.88 0.73
C VAL A 83 -3.60 -11.71 1.69
N HIS A 84 -3.33 -10.49 2.16
CA HIS A 84 -2.30 -10.26 3.16
C HIS A 84 -2.61 -10.97 4.50
N PHE A 85 -3.86 -10.97 4.95
CA PHE A 85 -4.27 -11.75 6.13
C PHE A 85 -4.14 -13.25 5.92
N VAL A 86 -4.52 -13.77 4.75
CA VAL A 86 -4.31 -15.18 4.39
C VAL A 86 -2.81 -15.52 4.42
N PHE A 87 -1.95 -14.64 3.91
CA PHE A 87 -0.50 -14.81 4.00
C PHE A 87 -0.01 -14.87 5.46
N LEU A 88 -0.38 -13.90 6.31
CA LEU A 88 0.03 -13.87 7.71
C LEU A 88 -0.48 -15.09 8.50
N THR A 89 -1.73 -15.48 8.30
CA THR A 89 -2.33 -16.66 8.95
C THR A 89 -1.69 -17.96 8.47
N THR A 90 -1.30 -18.05 7.19
CA THR A 90 -0.56 -19.19 6.65
C THR A 90 0.84 -19.29 7.25
N VAL A 91 1.58 -18.18 7.34
CA VAL A 91 2.90 -18.13 7.97
C VAL A 91 2.82 -18.52 9.45
N LEU A 92 1.85 -17.97 10.19
CA LEU A 92 1.59 -18.34 11.57
C LEU A 92 1.24 -19.83 11.69
N GLY A 93 0.40 -20.35 10.80
CA GLY A 93 0.03 -21.76 10.74
C GLY A 93 1.24 -22.68 10.53
N ILE A 94 2.16 -22.32 9.62
CA ILE A 94 3.41 -23.06 9.40
C ILE A 94 4.25 -23.07 10.69
N LEU A 95 4.43 -21.92 11.33
CA LEU A 95 5.24 -21.80 12.55
C LEU A 95 4.63 -22.57 13.72
N VAL A 96 3.31 -22.48 13.93
CA VAL A 96 2.62 -23.16 15.04
C VAL A 96 2.61 -24.68 14.82
N LEU A 97 2.19 -25.17 13.65
CA LEU A 97 2.16 -26.61 13.37
C LEU A 97 3.57 -27.23 13.39
N SER A 98 4.57 -26.51 12.88
CA SER A 98 5.96 -26.93 12.97
C SER A 98 6.45 -26.90 14.41
N GLY A 99 6.20 -25.82 15.14
CA GLY A 99 6.65 -25.64 16.53
C GLY A 99 6.10 -26.71 17.47
N VAL A 100 4.83 -27.09 17.33
CA VAL A 100 4.19 -28.15 18.13
C VAL A 100 4.89 -29.51 17.97
N VAL A 101 5.47 -29.80 16.81
CA VAL A 101 6.19 -31.07 16.57
C VAL A 101 7.68 -30.93 16.84
N LEU A 102 8.30 -29.83 16.44
CA LEU A 102 9.73 -29.60 16.58
C LEU A 102 10.16 -29.45 18.04
N LEU A 103 9.40 -28.70 18.86
CA LEU A 103 9.80 -28.44 20.25
C LEU A 103 9.84 -29.74 21.07
N PRO A 104 8.81 -30.61 21.08
CA PRO A 104 8.85 -31.85 21.85
C PRO A 104 9.83 -32.90 21.31
N VAL A 105 10.18 -32.86 20.01
CA VAL A 105 11.09 -33.84 19.42
C VAL A 105 12.55 -33.38 19.52
N LEU A 106 12.86 -32.15 19.11
CA LEU A 106 14.24 -31.67 19.03
C LEU A 106 14.80 -31.21 20.37
N LEU A 107 13.99 -30.65 21.28
CA LEU A 107 14.49 -30.22 22.59
C LEU A 107 15.00 -31.41 23.43
N PRO A 108 14.28 -32.54 23.56
CA PRO A 108 14.81 -33.69 24.29
C PRO A 108 15.99 -34.35 23.59
N VAL A 109 15.99 -34.44 22.25
CA VAL A 109 17.09 -35.05 21.49
C VAL A 109 18.39 -34.24 21.63
N SER A 110 18.30 -32.92 21.65
CA SER A 110 19.45 -32.04 21.89
C SER A 110 19.87 -32.02 23.37
N ALA A 111 18.92 -31.96 24.30
CA ALA A 111 19.22 -31.91 25.74
C ALA A 111 19.77 -33.21 26.33
N THR A 112 19.48 -34.37 25.73
CA THR A 112 19.98 -35.69 26.20
C THR A 112 21.36 -36.05 25.67
N ASP A 113 22.00 -35.16 24.90
CA ASP A 113 23.37 -35.37 24.46
C ASP A 113 24.38 -34.92 25.53
N ASN A 114 25.14 -35.88 26.07
CA ASN A 114 26.18 -35.61 27.06
C ASN A 114 27.57 -35.37 26.44
N SER A 115 27.65 -35.16 25.11
CA SER A 115 28.91 -35.32 24.35
C SER A 115 29.87 -34.13 24.32
N VAL A 116 29.66 -33.10 25.16
CA VAL A 116 30.71 -32.12 25.44
C VAL A 116 30.91 -32.00 26.95
N GLN A 117 31.89 -32.74 27.47
CA GLN A 117 32.64 -32.26 28.63
C GLN A 117 33.29 -30.94 28.20
N THR A 118 32.83 -29.84 28.78
CA THR A 118 33.58 -28.60 28.82
C THR A 118 34.97 -28.92 29.36
N ASN A 119 35.98 -29.00 28.49
CA ASN A 119 37.36 -28.90 28.92
C ASN A 119 37.48 -27.56 29.64
N HIS A 120 37.68 -27.62 30.96
CA HIS A 120 37.93 -26.47 31.83
C HIS A 120 39.26 -25.81 31.48
N THR A 121 39.32 -25.13 30.33
CA THR A 121 40.46 -24.29 29.98
C THR A 121 39.95 -22.96 29.44
N ILE A 122 39.90 -21.99 30.37
CA ILE A 122 40.14 -20.56 30.14
C ILE A 122 39.04 -19.84 29.32
N SER A 123 37.82 -19.81 29.85
CA SER A 123 37.04 -18.59 30.04
C SER A 123 35.67 -18.96 30.61
N ASN A 124 35.29 -18.35 31.73
CA ASN A 124 33.96 -18.49 32.32
C ASN A 124 32.95 -17.71 31.46
N GLY A 125 32.72 -18.16 30.23
CA GLY A 125 31.71 -17.61 29.34
C GLY A 125 30.35 -18.28 29.61
N THR A 126 29.36 -17.49 29.99
CA THR A 126 27.97 -17.88 30.33
C THR A 126 27.15 -18.40 29.12
N PHE A 127 27.78 -18.64 27.97
CA PHE A 127 27.15 -19.00 26.69
C PHE A 127 26.57 -20.43 26.62
N ASN A 128 26.66 -21.23 27.70
CA ASN A 128 26.48 -22.68 27.61
C ASN A 128 25.04 -23.19 27.47
N ASP A 129 23.99 -22.46 27.88
CA ASP A 129 22.68 -23.10 28.06
C ASP A 129 21.80 -23.13 26.80
N LEU A 130 21.83 -22.10 25.96
CA LEU A 130 21.08 -22.10 24.70
C LEU A 130 21.83 -22.82 23.57
N ASP A 131 23.17 -22.77 23.57
CA ASP A 131 23.98 -23.41 22.55
C ASP A 131 23.93 -24.95 22.64
N LYS A 132 23.61 -25.51 23.81
CA LYS A 132 23.29 -26.95 24.00
C LYS A 132 22.08 -27.42 23.18
N LEU A 133 21.14 -26.53 22.88
CA LEU A 133 19.92 -26.87 22.12
C LEU A 133 20.15 -26.82 20.60
N ALA A 134 21.26 -26.23 20.16
CA ALA A 134 21.57 -26.11 18.75
C ALA A 134 22.16 -27.41 18.20
N MET A 135 21.90 -27.69 16.91
CA MET A 135 22.45 -28.85 16.20
C MET A 135 23.99 -28.90 16.25
N GLY A 136 24.66 -27.75 16.40
CA GLY A 136 26.12 -27.65 16.51
C GLY A 136 26.72 -28.31 17.77
N HIS A 137 25.92 -28.60 18.80
CA HIS A 137 26.37 -29.31 20.00
C HIS A 137 26.47 -30.84 19.80
N ILE A 138 25.92 -31.36 18.71
CA ILE A 138 25.80 -32.82 18.49
C ILE A 138 27.08 -33.36 17.85
N LYS A 139 27.64 -34.43 18.43
CA LYS A 139 28.85 -35.09 17.91
C LYS A 139 28.65 -35.61 16.47
N ALA A 140 29.62 -35.33 15.60
CA ALA A 140 29.66 -35.85 14.22
C ALA A 140 29.52 -37.38 14.18
N GLY A 141 28.63 -37.89 13.32
CA GLY A 141 28.34 -39.33 13.17
C GLY A 141 27.30 -39.90 14.15
N SER A 142 26.66 -39.07 14.99
CA SER A 142 25.58 -39.51 15.88
C SER A 142 24.29 -39.85 15.11
N SER A 143 23.56 -40.88 15.56
CA SER A 143 22.24 -41.22 15.02
C SER A 143 21.18 -40.14 15.28
N ARG A 144 21.44 -39.19 16.19
CA ARG A 144 20.55 -38.07 16.51
C ARG A 144 20.30 -37.11 15.34
N PHE A 145 21.22 -37.05 14.36
CA PHE A 145 21.02 -36.24 13.15
C PHE A 145 19.82 -36.71 12.31
N TRP A 146 19.42 -37.98 12.41
CA TRP A 146 18.20 -38.46 11.75
C TRP A 146 16.94 -37.74 12.26
N ALA A 147 16.89 -37.34 13.54
CA ALA A 147 15.77 -36.58 14.07
C ALA A 147 15.70 -35.17 13.45
N PHE A 148 16.83 -34.49 13.27
CA PHE A 148 16.91 -33.18 12.61
C PHE A 148 16.58 -33.26 11.12
N LEU A 149 17.01 -34.33 10.45
CA LEU A 149 16.67 -34.61 9.06
C LEU A 149 15.15 -34.79 8.90
N LEU A 150 14.54 -35.67 9.69
CA LEU A 150 13.10 -35.93 9.67
C LEU A 150 12.29 -34.69 10.03
N ALA A 151 12.74 -33.92 11.02
CA ALA A 151 12.16 -32.64 11.39
C ALA A 151 12.17 -31.65 10.21
N THR A 152 13.25 -31.58 9.45
CA THR A 152 13.36 -30.69 8.27
C THR A 152 12.40 -31.13 7.15
N TYR A 153 12.28 -32.43 6.91
CA TYR A 153 11.29 -32.96 5.96
C TYR A 153 9.85 -32.69 6.42
N TRP A 154 9.57 -32.81 7.71
CA TRP A 154 8.27 -32.46 8.30
C TRP A 154 7.91 -30.99 8.08
N VAL A 155 8.82 -30.07 8.41
CA VAL A 155 8.61 -28.62 8.20
C VAL A 155 8.39 -28.33 6.72
N SER A 156 9.20 -28.94 5.84
CA SER A 156 9.05 -28.78 4.40
C SER A 156 7.68 -29.26 3.92
N PHE A 157 7.24 -30.44 4.37
CA PHE A 157 5.92 -30.99 4.04
C PHE A 157 4.78 -30.07 4.51
N VAL A 158 4.79 -29.64 5.78
CA VAL A 158 3.79 -28.73 6.33
C VAL A 158 3.77 -27.40 5.56
N ALA A 159 4.94 -26.85 5.24
CA ALA A 159 5.07 -25.62 4.47
C ALA A 159 4.47 -25.78 3.06
N TYR A 160 4.86 -26.82 2.31
CA TYR A 160 4.31 -27.07 0.97
C TYR A 160 2.80 -27.28 1.00
N TYR A 161 2.29 -28.06 1.96
CA TYR A 161 0.86 -28.33 2.07
C TYR A 161 0.05 -27.08 2.39
N LEU A 162 0.47 -26.29 3.39
CA LEU A 162 -0.23 -25.05 3.75
C LEU A 162 -0.12 -23.99 2.65
N LEU A 163 1.05 -23.89 1.99
CA LEU A 163 1.25 -22.94 0.90
C LEU A 163 0.41 -23.32 -0.33
N TRP A 164 0.32 -24.61 -0.66
CA TRP A 164 -0.56 -25.10 -1.72
C TRP A 164 -2.03 -24.82 -1.42
N LYS A 165 -2.47 -25.08 -0.18
CA LYS A 165 -3.84 -24.77 0.25
C LYS A 165 -4.12 -23.27 0.17
N ALA A 166 -3.22 -22.43 0.67
CA ALA A 166 -3.35 -20.98 0.62
C ALA A 166 -3.33 -20.45 -0.81
N TYR A 167 -2.50 -21.02 -1.68
CA TYR A 167 -2.42 -20.64 -3.09
C TYR A 167 -3.73 -20.88 -3.83
N ASN A 168 -4.32 -22.07 -3.67
CA ASN A 168 -5.63 -22.37 -4.27
C ASN A 168 -6.71 -21.43 -3.73
N HIS A 169 -6.76 -21.22 -2.42
CA HIS A 169 -7.71 -20.29 -1.79
C HIS A 169 -7.57 -18.85 -2.32
N VAL A 170 -6.35 -18.31 -2.39
CA VAL A 170 -6.08 -16.96 -2.93
C VAL A 170 -6.40 -16.88 -4.42
N SER A 171 -6.16 -17.95 -5.19
CA SER A 171 -6.55 -18.03 -6.59
C SER A 171 -8.06 -17.93 -6.75
N ASP A 172 -8.84 -18.63 -5.92
CA ASP A 172 -10.30 -18.58 -5.93
C ASP A 172 -10.83 -17.19 -5.52
N LEU A 173 -10.24 -16.57 -4.48
CA LEU A 173 -10.55 -15.19 -4.09
C LEU A 173 -10.29 -14.22 -5.23
N ARG A 174 -9.15 -14.38 -5.93
CA ARG A 174 -8.80 -13.54 -7.08
C ARG A 174 -9.78 -13.75 -8.23
N ALA A 175 -10.15 -14.99 -8.54
CA ALA A 175 -11.14 -15.29 -9.57
C ALA A 175 -12.49 -14.64 -9.24
N ALA A 176 -12.98 -14.79 -8.01
CA ALA A 176 -14.21 -14.16 -7.53
C ALA A 176 -14.16 -12.62 -7.64
N ALA A 177 -13.02 -12.01 -7.27
CA ALA A 177 -12.80 -10.57 -7.37
C ALA A 177 -12.77 -10.04 -8.81
N LEU A 178 -12.31 -10.85 -9.77
CA LEU A 178 -12.28 -10.48 -11.18
C LEU A 178 -13.67 -10.59 -11.83
N ILE A 179 -14.46 -11.60 -11.42
CA ILE A 179 -15.84 -11.84 -11.89
C ILE A 179 -16.81 -10.79 -11.34
N SER A 180 -16.44 -10.06 -10.28
CA SER A 180 -17.33 -9.08 -9.65
C SER A 180 -17.95 -8.10 -10.65
N PRO A 181 -19.26 -7.77 -10.49
CA PRO A 181 -20.01 -6.96 -11.45
C PRO A 181 -19.57 -5.49 -11.49
N GLU A 182 -18.76 -5.07 -10.52
CA GLU A 182 -18.29 -3.69 -10.40
C GLU A 182 -17.54 -3.25 -11.66
N VAL A 183 -18.03 -2.14 -12.23
CA VAL A 183 -17.49 -1.56 -13.47
C VAL A 183 -16.30 -0.70 -13.10
N ARG A 184 -15.10 -1.30 -13.17
CA ARG A 184 -13.82 -0.60 -13.02
C ARG A 184 -13.30 -0.16 -14.38
N ALA A 185 -12.87 1.10 -14.50
CA ALA A 185 -12.37 1.68 -15.75
C ALA A 185 -11.11 0.95 -16.27
N GLU A 186 -10.29 0.44 -15.36
CA GLU A 186 -9.09 -0.35 -15.67
C GLU A 186 -9.38 -1.61 -16.52
N LYS A 187 -10.56 -2.23 -16.36
CA LYS A 187 -10.95 -3.44 -17.12
C LYS A 187 -11.23 -3.14 -18.60
N PHE A 188 -11.30 -1.87 -18.99
CA PHE A 188 -11.58 -1.41 -20.35
C PHE A 188 -10.39 -0.66 -20.95
N ALA A 189 -9.29 -0.54 -20.22
CA ALA A 189 -8.16 0.27 -20.59
C ALA A 189 -6.90 -0.58 -20.73
N ILE A 190 -6.06 -0.22 -21.70
CA ILE A 190 -4.70 -0.74 -21.84
C ILE A 190 -3.71 0.41 -21.74
N LEU A 191 -2.54 0.13 -21.18
CA LEU A 191 -1.42 1.04 -21.17
C LEU A 191 -0.48 0.67 -22.33
N VAL A 192 -0.31 1.63 -23.24
CA VAL A 192 0.59 1.55 -24.38
C VAL A 192 1.82 2.40 -24.08
N ARG A 193 3.01 1.84 -24.27
CA ARG A 193 4.29 2.49 -24.12
C ARG A 193 5.13 2.28 -25.38
N ASP A 194 6.27 2.96 -25.42
CA ASP A 194 7.24 2.90 -26.52
C ASP A 194 6.59 3.20 -27.89
N ILE A 195 5.72 4.21 -27.92
CA ILE A 195 5.05 4.67 -29.14
C ILE A 195 6.12 5.36 -30.02
N PRO A 196 6.30 4.95 -31.29
CA PRO A 196 7.26 5.57 -32.18
C PRO A 196 6.94 7.05 -32.42
N PRO A 197 7.93 7.88 -32.81
CA PRO A 197 7.66 9.26 -33.18
C PRO A 197 6.59 9.33 -34.29
N PRO A 198 5.68 10.31 -34.24
CA PRO A 198 4.65 10.45 -35.25
C PRO A 198 5.27 10.81 -36.61
N PRO A 199 4.66 10.37 -37.72
CA PRO A 199 5.04 10.81 -39.05
C PRO A 199 4.79 12.32 -39.23
N ASP A 200 5.52 12.95 -40.15
CA ASP A 200 5.49 14.40 -40.38
C ASP A 200 4.06 14.90 -40.62
N GLY A 201 3.62 15.86 -39.80
CA GLY A 201 2.31 16.51 -39.90
C GLY A 201 1.16 15.85 -39.10
N GLN A 202 1.37 14.70 -38.46
CA GLN A 202 0.34 14.05 -37.63
C GLN A 202 0.61 14.24 -36.12
N THR A 203 -0.44 14.44 -35.33
CA THR A 203 -0.29 14.43 -33.86
C THR A 203 -0.16 13.00 -33.34
N ARG A 204 0.55 12.80 -32.21
CA ARG A 204 0.70 11.45 -31.63
C ARG A 204 -0.64 10.83 -31.26
N LYS A 205 -1.62 11.66 -30.88
CA LYS A 205 -3.00 11.20 -30.62
C LYS A 205 -3.63 10.60 -31.87
N GLU A 206 -3.55 11.29 -33.01
CA GLU A 206 -4.10 10.80 -34.28
C GLU A 206 -3.39 9.52 -34.76
N GLN A 207 -2.07 9.43 -34.53
CA GLN A 207 -1.30 8.21 -34.80
C GLN A 207 -1.83 7.02 -33.99
N VAL A 208 -2.02 7.18 -32.68
CA VAL A 208 -2.56 6.13 -31.80
C VAL A 208 -4.01 5.80 -32.17
N ASP A 209 -4.85 6.82 -32.38
CA ASP A 209 -6.25 6.62 -32.75
C ASP A 209 -6.37 5.87 -34.08
N SER A 210 -5.59 6.24 -35.11
CA SER A 210 -5.61 5.56 -36.41
C SER A 210 -5.09 4.13 -36.33
N TYR A 211 -4.01 3.89 -35.56
CA TYR A 211 -3.44 2.57 -35.34
C TYR A 211 -4.45 1.61 -34.71
N PHE A 212 -5.02 1.99 -33.55
CA PHE A 212 -5.96 1.12 -32.85
C PHE A 212 -7.32 1.00 -33.54
N ARG A 213 -7.78 2.03 -34.27
CA ARG A 213 -8.98 1.90 -35.13
C ARG A 213 -8.76 0.90 -36.27
N THR A 214 -7.57 0.84 -36.84
CA THR A 214 -7.28 -0.10 -37.94
C THR A 214 -7.28 -1.55 -37.45
N ILE A 215 -6.74 -1.79 -36.26
CA ILE A 215 -6.65 -3.14 -35.68
C ILE A 215 -7.98 -3.56 -35.02
N TYR A 216 -8.70 -2.61 -34.42
CA TYR A 216 -9.92 -2.85 -33.63
C TYR A 216 -11.07 -1.91 -34.07
N PRO A 217 -11.63 -2.09 -35.29
CA PRO A 217 -12.49 -1.11 -35.96
C PRO A 217 -13.80 -0.75 -35.25
N ASP A 218 -14.37 -1.64 -34.42
CA ASP A 218 -15.66 -1.39 -33.73
C ASP A 218 -15.55 -1.31 -32.20
N THR A 219 -14.40 -1.72 -31.67
CA THR A 219 -14.21 -1.85 -30.22
C THR A 219 -13.36 -0.74 -29.62
N PHE A 220 -12.56 -0.07 -30.45
CA PHE A 220 -11.79 1.10 -30.03
C PHE A 220 -12.73 2.26 -29.68
N TYR A 221 -12.60 2.82 -28.48
CA TYR A 221 -13.37 3.96 -28.04
C TYR A 221 -12.59 5.27 -28.17
N ARG A 222 -11.45 5.37 -27.48
CA ARG A 222 -10.65 6.60 -27.41
C ARG A 222 -9.23 6.33 -26.92
N SER A 223 -8.27 7.15 -27.33
CA SER A 223 -6.96 7.23 -26.68
C SER A 223 -6.80 8.50 -25.82
N MET A 224 -5.94 8.37 -24.81
CA MET A 224 -5.44 9.46 -23.97
C MET A 224 -3.91 9.38 -23.97
N VAL A 225 -3.27 10.27 -24.73
CA VAL A 225 -1.81 10.40 -24.75
C VAL A 225 -1.33 10.98 -23.43
N VAL A 226 -0.29 10.40 -22.87
CA VAL A 226 0.34 10.85 -21.63
C VAL A 226 1.18 12.09 -21.91
N THR A 227 1.06 13.10 -21.07
CA THR A 227 1.79 14.38 -21.19
C THR A 227 2.71 14.61 -20.00
N ASP A 228 3.80 15.36 -20.19
CA ASP A 228 4.64 15.80 -19.08
C ASP A 228 3.97 16.95 -18.31
N ASN A 229 3.29 16.59 -17.22
CA ASN A 229 2.50 17.50 -16.40
C ASN A 229 3.27 18.08 -15.20
N LYS A 230 4.62 18.07 -15.16
CA LYS A 230 5.38 18.57 -13.99
C LYS A 230 5.03 20.00 -13.58
N GLU A 231 5.08 20.94 -14.51
CA GLU A 231 4.76 22.36 -14.24
C GLU A 231 3.28 22.56 -13.90
N VAL A 232 2.40 21.88 -14.63
CA VAL A 232 0.95 21.92 -14.39
C VAL A 232 0.61 21.39 -12.99
N ASN A 233 1.23 20.28 -12.59
CA ASN A 233 1.03 19.68 -11.27
C ASN A 233 1.53 20.61 -10.17
N LYS A 234 2.67 21.28 -10.36
CA LYS A 234 3.18 22.27 -9.40
C LYS A 234 2.18 23.42 -9.19
N ILE A 235 1.68 24.00 -10.27
CA ILE A 235 0.67 25.08 -10.21
C ILE A 235 -0.63 24.56 -9.55
N TRP A 236 -1.04 23.34 -9.89
CA TRP A 236 -2.22 22.70 -9.30
C TRP A 236 -2.09 22.45 -7.80
N GLU A 237 -0.93 21.95 -7.34
CA GLU A 237 -0.64 21.74 -5.93
C GLU A 237 -0.64 23.06 -5.14
N GLU A 238 -0.05 24.11 -5.70
CA GLU A 238 -0.11 25.46 -5.12
C GLU A 238 -1.56 25.96 -5.01
N LEU A 239 -2.35 25.80 -6.07
CA LEU A 239 -3.76 26.19 -6.11
C LEU A 239 -4.61 25.43 -5.10
N GLU A 240 -4.45 24.10 -4.99
CA GLU A 240 -5.09 23.28 -3.96
C GLU A 240 -4.67 23.70 -2.55
N GLY A 241 -3.38 24.01 -2.37
CA GLY A 241 -2.86 24.56 -1.12
C GLY A 241 -3.55 25.87 -0.72
N TYR A 242 -3.76 26.78 -1.67
CA TYR A 242 -4.49 28.03 -1.41
C TYR A 242 -5.97 27.81 -1.14
N LYS A 243 -6.65 26.92 -1.87
CA LYS A 243 -8.05 26.56 -1.61
C LYS A 243 -8.26 26.00 -0.20
N LYS A 244 -7.37 25.10 0.26
CA LYS A 244 -7.42 24.56 1.62
C LYS A 244 -7.24 25.64 2.68
N LYS A 245 -6.29 26.58 2.46
CA LYS A 245 -6.06 27.71 3.36
C LYS A 245 -7.23 28.68 3.39
N LEU A 246 -7.89 28.91 2.25
CA LEU A 246 -9.11 29.71 2.15
C LEU A 246 -10.25 29.06 2.94
N ALA A 247 -10.52 27.78 2.72
CA ALA A 247 -11.56 27.04 3.46
C ALA A 247 -11.31 27.07 4.98
N HIS A 248 -10.04 26.95 5.40
CA HIS A 248 -9.67 27.09 6.81
C HIS A 248 -9.93 28.50 7.36
N ALA A 249 -9.58 29.55 6.60
CA ALA A 249 -9.83 30.94 6.98
C ALA A 249 -11.32 31.24 7.09
N GLU A 250 -12.14 30.74 6.17
CA GLU A 250 -13.60 30.87 6.21
C GLU A 250 -14.22 30.13 7.40
N ALA A 251 -13.73 28.94 7.73
CA ALA A 251 -14.16 28.20 8.92
C ALA A 251 -13.88 28.98 10.22
N ILE A 252 -12.66 29.54 10.35
CA ILE A 252 -12.30 30.41 11.49
C ILE A 252 -13.24 31.63 11.55
N TYR A 253 -13.51 32.26 10.41
CA TYR A 253 -14.40 33.40 10.34
C TYR A 253 -15.82 33.03 10.78
N ALA A 254 -16.36 31.88 10.32
CA ALA A 254 -17.67 31.38 10.71
C ALA A 254 -17.75 31.07 12.22
N ASP A 255 -16.72 30.46 12.80
CA ASP A 255 -16.68 30.18 14.24
C ASP A 255 -16.54 31.46 15.08
N SER A 256 -15.85 32.48 14.55
CA SER A 256 -15.76 33.78 15.21
C SER A 256 -17.12 34.47 15.36
N LYS A 257 -18.05 34.26 14.41
CA LYS A 257 -19.42 34.77 14.48
C LYS A 257 -20.26 34.08 15.56
N LYS A 258 -20.03 32.77 15.78
CA LYS A 258 -20.74 32.00 16.80
C LYS A 258 -20.35 32.41 18.22
N ASN A 259 -19.11 32.85 18.43
CA ASN A 259 -18.56 33.21 19.74
C ASN A 259 -18.95 34.62 20.25
N GLY A 260 -20.12 35.14 19.89
CA GLY A 260 -20.71 36.34 20.50
C GLY A 260 -20.29 37.69 19.89
N LYS A 261 -19.64 37.71 18.72
CA LYS A 261 -19.37 38.94 17.94
C LYS A 261 -20.16 38.90 16.62
N PRO A 262 -21.26 39.68 16.48
CA PRO A 262 -22.17 39.55 15.33
C PRO A 262 -21.53 39.90 13.98
N GLU A 263 -20.48 40.75 13.96
CA GLU A 263 -19.77 41.14 12.72
C GLU A 263 -18.70 40.11 12.28
N GLY A 264 -18.25 39.23 13.17
CA GLY A 264 -17.16 38.27 12.94
C GLY A 264 -15.77 38.92 12.77
N ILE A 265 -14.70 38.23 13.17
CA ILE A 265 -13.32 38.73 13.02
C ILE A 265 -12.71 38.11 11.77
N ARG A 266 -12.41 38.93 10.76
CA ARG A 266 -11.71 38.44 9.56
C ARG A 266 -10.26 38.03 9.89
N PRO A 267 -9.84 36.81 9.53
CA PRO A 267 -8.50 36.33 9.81
C PRO A 267 -7.48 37.09 8.97
N THR A 268 -6.42 37.58 9.60
CA THR A 268 -5.34 38.31 8.92
C THR A 268 -4.06 37.49 8.92
N ASN A 269 -3.33 37.50 7.80
CA ASN A 269 -2.04 36.84 7.66
C ASN A 269 -0.97 37.87 7.30
N LYS A 270 0.30 37.57 7.60
CA LYS A 270 1.44 38.32 7.09
C LYS A 270 2.03 37.59 5.89
N THR A 271 2.46 38.36 4.89
CA THR A 271 2.90 37.85 3.57
C THR A 271 4.28 37.19 3.56
N GLY A 272 5.12 37.37 4.60
CA GLY A 272 6.49 36.87 4.63
C GLY A 272 6.65 35.46 5.21
N CYS A 273 7.91 35.06 5.41
CA CYS A 273 8.28 33.71 5.84
C CYS A 273 7.56 33.31 7.14
N LEU A 274 6.88 32.16 7.13
CA LEU A 274 6.12 31.61 8.26
C LEU A 274 5.06 32.56 8.87
N GLY A 275 4.65 33.62 8.15
CA GLY A 275 3.72 34.62 8.67
C GLY A 275 4.32 35.56 9.73
N LEU A 276 5.66 35.64 9.83
CA LEU A 276 6.34 36.45 10.86
C LEU A 276 6.67 37.87 10.38
N THR A 277 7.10 38.00 9.12
CA THR A 277 7.52 39.24 8.48
C THR A 277 6.55 39.64 7.36
N GLY A 278 6.52 40.93 6.99
CA GLY A 278 5.71 41.42 5.87
C GLY A 278 4.40 42.14 6.26
N LYS A 279 3.69 42.61 5.23
CA LYS A 279 2.45 43.38 5.38
C LYS A 279 1.31 42.48 5.87
N LYS A 280 0.49 43.02 6.77
CA LYS A 280 -0.71 42.36 7.31
C LYS A 280 -1.83 42.50 6.29
N VAL A 281 -2.31 41.39 5.76
CA VAL A 281 -3.35 41.32 4.72
C VAL A 281 -4.54 40.49 5.21
N ASP A 282 -5.73 40.78 4.69
CA ASP A 282 -6.89 39.92 4.90
C ASP A 282 -6.62 38.57 4.20
N SER A 283 -6.70 37.48 4.97
CA SER A 283 -6.34 36.15 4.46
C SER A 283 -7.31 35.68 3.40
N ILE A 284 -8.61 36.01 3.54
CA ILE A 284 -9.65 35.56 2.61
C ILE A 284 -9.45 36.24 1.25
N GLU A 285 -9.30 37.57 1.26
CA GLU A 285 -9.07 38.34 0.04
C GLU A 285 -7.76 37.94 -0.64
N TYR A 286 -6.67 37.81 0.13
CA TYR A 286 -5.37 37.42 -0.39
C TYR A 286 -5.38 36.05 -1.06
N TYR A 287 -6.02 35.05 -0.45
CA TYR A 287 -6.11 33.71 -1.05
C TYR A 287 -7.01 33.70 -2.27
N ASN A 288 -8.12 34.46 -2.28
CA ASN A 288 -8.96 34.62 -3.46
C ASN A 288 -8.20 35.24 -4.63
N GLU A 289 -7.45 36.32 -4.38
CA GLU A 289 -6.61 36.96 -5.39
C GLU A 289 -5.58 35.98 -5.97
N LYS A 290 -4.89 35.21 -5.11
CA LYS A 290 -3.92 34.20 -5.54
C LYS A 290 -4.54 33.07 -6.34
N ILE A 291 -5.73 32.61 -5.95
CA ILE A 291 -6.47 31.59 -6.72
C ILE A 291 -6.83 32.14 -8.10
N ASN A 292 -7.37 33.36 -8.17
CA ASN A 292 -7.74 34.03 -9.42
C ASN A 292 -6.53 34.31 -10.33
N GLU A 293 -5.34 34.52 -9.75
CA GLU A 293 -4.08 34.65 -10.50
C GLU A 293 -3.57 33.31 -11.06
N LEU A 294 -3.74 32.21 -10.30
CA LEU A 294 -3.22 30.89 -10.66
C LEU A 294 -4.10 30.14 -11.67
N ILE A 295 -5.42 30.31 -11.63
CA ILE A 295 -6.35 29.67 -12.57
C ILE A 295 -5.97 29.93 -14.05
N PRO A 296 -5.80 31.19 -14.52
CA PRO A 296 -5.47 31.44 -15.92
C PRO A 296 -4.06 30.93 -16.29
N LYS A 297 -3.10 30.98 -15.35
CA LYS A 297 -1.76 30.40 -15.57
C LYS A 297 -1.84 28.89 -15.75
N LEU A 298 -2.65 28.22 -14.93
CA LEU A 298 -2.90 26.78 -15.05
C LEU A 298 -3.53 26.45 -16.41
N GLU A 299 -4.56 27.17 -16.84
CA GLU A 299 -5.21 26.94 -18.13
C GLU A 299 -4.26 27.16 -19.32
N ALA A 300 -3.41 28.19 -19.25
CA ALA A 300 -2.40 28.45 -20.27
C ALA A 300 -1.38 27.31 -20.35
N GLU A 301 -0.80 26.91 -19.22
CA GLU A 301 0.16 25.80 -19.14
C GLU A 301 -0.43 24.45 -19.56
N GLN A 302 -1.71 24.20 -19.23
CA GLN A 302 -2.42 23.00 -19.69
C GLN A 302 -2.52 22.96 -21.22
N LYS A 303 -2.88 24.08 -21.87
CA LYS A 303 -2.97 24.15 -23.34
C LYS A 303 -1.62 23.92 -24.01
N VAL A 304 -0.54 24.49 -23.46
CA VAL A 304 0.83 24.28 -23.95
C VAL A 304 1.24 22.81 -23.78
N THR A 305 1.01 22.24 -22.61
CA THR A 305 1.39 20.87 -22.27
C THR A 305 0.70 19.83 -23.16
N LEU A 306 -0.60 20.02 -23.46
CA LEU A 306 -1.34 19.13 -24.35
C LEU A 306 -0.84 19.17 -25.80
N ARG A 307 -0.28 20.30 -26.24
CA ARG A 307 0.22 20.48 -27.61
C ARG A 307 1.66 19.98 -27.77
N GLU A 308 2.54 20.37 -26.87
CA GLU A 308 3.99 20.24 -27.06
C GLU A 308 4.62 19.10 -26.26
N LYS A 309 4.10 18.82 -25.05
CA LYS A 309 4.74 17.92 -24.08
C LYS A 309 4.15 16.51 -24.09
N GLN A 310 3.79 16.00 -25.26
CA GLN A 310 3.27 14.64 -25.42
C GLN A 310 4.40 13.60 -25.30
N GLN A 311 4.18 12.55 -24.51
CA GLN A 311 5.13 11.46 -24.29
C GLN A 311 4.85 10.27 -25.23
N GLY A 312 5.78 9.32 -25.31
CA GLY A 312 5.66 8.07 -26.08
C GLY A 312 4.80 7.01 -25.40
N SER A 313 3.80 7.42 -24.60
CA SER A 313 2.92 6.52 -23.85
C SER A 313 1.48 7.03 -23.95
N ALA A 314 0.51 6.11 -23.95
CA ALA A 314 -0.91 6.42 -24.04
C ALA A 314 -1.74 5.38 -23.30
N LEU A 315 -2.88 5.81 -22.77
CA LEU A 315 -3.96 4.91 -22.34
C LEU A 315 -4.96 4.77 -23.47
N VAL A 316 -5.33 3.55 -23.81
CA VAL A 316 -6.31 3.26 -24.85
C VAL A 316 -7.52 2.57 -24.22
N PHE A 317 -8.70 3.09 -24.53
CA PHE A 317 -9.96 2.61 -23.98
C PHE A 317 -10.75 1.86 -25.04
N PHE A 318 -11.38 0.76 -24.63
CA PHE A 318 -12.27 -0.06 -25.45
C PHE A 318 -13.68 -0.09 -24.89
N ASN A 319 -14.66 -0.41 -25.72
CA ASN A 319 -16.04 -0.67 -25.28
C ASN A 319 -16.22 -2.06 -24.65
N SER A 320 -15.29 -3.00 -24.88
CA SER A 320 -15.37 -4.39 -24.47
C SER A 320 -14.17 -4.79 -23.61
N ARG A 321 -14.45 -5.43 -22.46
CA ARG A 321 -13.42 -5.98 -21.55
C ARG A 321 -12.60 -7.09 -22.20
N LEU A 322 -13.25 -7.90 -23.04
CA LEU A 322 -12.60 -9.02 -23.74
C LEU A 322 -11.57 -8.50 -24.72
N THR A 323 -11.92 -7.45 -25.47
CA THR A 323 -10.98 -6.81 -26.41
C THR A 323 -9.83 -6.16 -25.67
N ALA A 324 -10.08 -5.44 -24.57
CA ALA A 324 -9.01 -4.83 -23.79
C ALA A 324 -8.00 -5.88 -23.28
N ALA A 325 -8.49 -6.99 -22.70
CA ALA A 325 -7.64 -8.06 -22.22
C ALA A 325 -6.88 -8.77 -23.36
N SER A 326 -7.53 -9.03 -24.49
CA SER A 326 -6.87 -9.62 -25.66
C SER A 326 -5.81 -8.68 -26.25
N ALA A 327 -6.10 -7.38 -26.34
CA ALA A 327 -5.16 -6.38 -26.83
C ALA A 327 -3.95 -6.21 -25.90
N ALA A 328 -4.14 -6.33 -24.58
CA ALA A 328 -3.07 -6.28 -23.60
C ALA A 328 -2.11 -7.47 -23.65
N GLN A 329 -2.60 -8.64 -24.07
CA GLN A 329 -1.81 -9.86 -24.19
C GLN A 329 -1.21 -10.07 -25.59
N SER A 330 -1.62 -9.25 -26.56
CA SER A 330 -1.16 -9.36 -27.96
C SER A 330 0.13 -8.59 -28.20
N LEU A 331 0.99 -9.12 -29.08
CA LEU A 331 2.14 -8.40 -29.60
C LEU A 331 1.70 -7.49 -30.75
N HIS A 332 1.94 -6.20 -30.61
CA HIS A 332 1.51 -5.17 -31.57
C HIS A 332 2.56 -4.85 -32.64
N ALA A 333 3.83 -5.09 -32.34
CA ALA A 333 4.93 -4.88 -33.27
C ALA A 333 5.83 -6.12 -33.35
N GLN A 334 6.54 -6.27 -34.48
CA GLN A 334 7.55 -7.31 -34.67
C GLN A 334 8.73 -7.12 -33.71
N MET A 335 9.05 -5.86 -33.37
CA MET A 335 10.09 -5.53 -32.40
C MET A 335 9.46 -5.26 -31.04
N VAL A 336 10.02 -5.87 -29.99
CA VAL A 336 9.52 -5.76 -28.60
C VAL A 336 9.71 -4.35 -28.02
N ASP A 337 10.56 -3.51 -28.61
CA ASP A 337 10.85 -2.15 -28.15
C ASP A 337 9.89 -1.09 -28.71
N LYS A 338 8.83 -1.49 -29.43
CA LYS A 338 7.83 -0.60 -30.02
C LYS A 338 6.43 -1.08 -29.68
N TRP A 339 5.52 -0.15 -29.42
CA TRP A 339 4.12 -0.46 -29.12
C TRP A 339 3.98 -1.52 -28.02
N THR A 340 4.69 -1.35 -26.92
CA THR A 340 4.58 -2.26 -25.78
C THR A 340 3.26 -2.03 -25.08
N VAL A 341 2.46 -3.08 -24.94
CA VAL A 341 1.12 -2.99 -24.34
C VAL A 341 1.07 -3.85 -23.08
N MET A 342 0.37 -3.35 -22.07
CA MET A 342 0.04 -4.06 -20.85
C MET A 342 -1.35 -3.65 -20.35
N ASP A 343 -1.92 -4.44 -19.44
CA ASP A 343 -3.14 -4.08 -18.74
C ASP A 343 -2.96 -2.73 -18.04
N ALA A 344 -3.94 -1.83 -18.18
CA ALA A 344 -3.87 -0.56 -17.47
C ALA A 344 -4.10 -0.80 -15.97
N PRO A 345 -3.21 -0.33 -15.08
CA PRO A 345 -3.47 -0.36 -13.65
C PRO A 345 -4.57 0.65 -13.28
N GLU A 346 -5.07 0.57 -12.05
CA GLU A 346 -5.98 1.57 -11.51
C GLU A 346 -5.34 2.99 -11.63
N PRO A 347 -6.10 4.04 -11.98
CA PRO A 347 -5.54 5.40 -12.09
C PRO A 347 -4.76 5.89 -10.85
N ARG A 348 -5.07 5.37 -9.67
CA ARG A 348 -4.38 5.66 -8.40
C ARG A 348 -3.08 4.88 -8.21
N GLN A 349 -2.98 3.70 -8.82
CA GLN A 349 -1.79 2.86 -8.79
C GLN A 349 -0.77 3.28 -9.85
N LEU A 350 -1.21 4.06 -10.84
CA LEU A 350 -0.36 4.54 -11.92
C LEU A 350 0.57 5.66 -11.45
N ILE A 351 1.88 5.42 -11.56
CA ILE A 351 2.90 6.43 -11.27
C ILE A 351 3.19 7.22 -12.56
N TRP A 352 2.43 8.30 -12.76
CA TRP A 352 2.46 9.14 -13.97
C TRP A 352 3.87 9.65 -14.32
N THR A 353 4.69 9.94 -13.30
CA THR A 353 6.06 10.42 -13.48
C THR A 353 6.99 9.40 -14.15
N ASN A 354 6.67 8.10 -14.12
CA ASN A 354 7.51 7.05 -14.69
C ASN A 354 7.15 6.66 -16.13
N LEU A 355 6.01 7.13 -16.65
CA LEU A 355 5.50 6.71 -17.96
C LEU A 355 6.33 7.20 -19.15
N HIS A 356 7.17 8.22 -18.96
CA HIS A 356 8.06 8.75 -20.00
C HIS A 356 9.32 7.90 -20.24
N LYS A 357 9.61 6.93 -19.36
CA LYS A 357 10.81 6.10 -19.50
C LYS A 357 10.59 5.12 -20.64
N ASN A 358 11.50 5.08 -21.60
CA ASN A 358 11.44 4.10 -22.69
C ASN A 358 12.06 2.77 -22.24
N PHE A 359 11.62 1.67 -22.84
CA PHE A 359 12.17 0.34 -22.61
C PHE A 359 13.69 0.27 -22.81
N THR A 360 14.22 1.00 -23.79
CA THR A 360 15.64 0.98 -24.18
C THR A 360 16.57 1.83 -23.30
N LYS A 361 16.04 2.79 -22.53
CA LYS A 361 16.84 3.70 -21.69
C LYS A 361 17.07 3.18 -20.25
N GLY A 362 16.68 1.94 -19.97
CA GLY A 362 16.84 1.29 -18.67
C GLY A 362 18.09 0.42 -18.50
N LYS A 363 19.02 0.46 -19.47
CA LYS A 363 20.35 -0.17 -19.34
C LYS A 363 21.44 0.90 -19.28
#